data_AF-A0A1J5GSC2-F1
#
_entry.id   AF-A0A1J5GSC2-F1
#
_cell.length_a   1.000
_cell.length_b   1.000
_cell.length_c   1.000
_cell.angle_alpha   90.00
_cell.angle_beta   90.00
_cell.angle_gamma   90.00
#
_symmetry.space_group_name_H-M   'P 1'
#
loop_
_entity.id
_entity.type
_entity.pdbx_description
1 polymer ?
#
loop_
_entity_poly.entity_id
_entity_poly.type
_entity_poly.pdbx_seq_one_letter_code
_entity_poly.pdbx_strand_id
1 'polypeptide(L)'
;MNDKSSSNFSKYRILGLVGRGQFGKVLCARMRDTGKLVALKELENKRFPTSKLLRELRFLLTLQHDNIVACMALVHHQKYRYLVMEYCEGGTLRDLMNQNKSLSVQQCFALVNDILLGLEHAHESSVIHCDIKPENVLLNVTATGWQAKISDFGIARLSQEINEDSNNTGSPGYMAPERFYGQFSVGSDLYAVGIILYELLVGKRPFSGMPSELMNAHLNYRVIIPEFLPRSLAAIITRSLEKLPKRRYSSASEMRKDLVTVFQSEDFSKFQTGLEEERSATISFSQKSPFFAQRDLSQGVVAIIGTEKSRFYSTSKSTINWHSLSLDQEEQIIKSEHEIRAIAFARKTLFVLTKHSIYQFTQGKPRFLYQASPDQAFDWAVSPQGDWLAISTGKQLEIRNLVYGRAMRLEFSSRALSCIIAVDRHHLLAIANKPDTQESRAVIISRRCNIMQRLSLPIQVGSGIATFTRDRVLLLEADNRHNIYLLDIKPYRLSRLTLPHAASIMTATPWGYALAGNYNEYQTILMLLDLRGNSIGNLIIDGEVTAIAPIAINLLAIATVEVTGYKIYAIDLKKLDIDLVF
;
A
#
# COMPACT_ATOMS: atom_id res chain seq x y z
N MET A 1 16.75 -27.59 -35.99
CA MET A 1 15.27 -27.55 -36.10
C MET A 1 14.76 -26.28 -35.41
N ASN A 2 14.92 -25.14 -36.08
CA ASN A 2 14.48 -23.81 -35.65
C ASN A 2 13.73 -23.21 -36.83
N ASP A 3 12.43 -22.90 -36.70
CA ASP A 3 11.79 -21.72 -37.33
C ASP A 3 10.25 -21.68 -37.28
N LYS A 4 9.54 -22.75 -36.86
CA LYS A 4 8.06 -22.70 -36.82
C LYS A 4 7.45 -22.05 -35.58
N SER A 5 8.22 -21.73 -34.53
CA SER A 5 7.68 -21.17 -33.28
C SER A 5 7.64 -19.64 -33.21
N SER A 6 8.36 -18.92 -34.09
CA SER A 6 8.40 -17.45 -34.10
C SER A 6 7.18 -16.79 -34.77
N SER A 7 6.40 -17.54 -35.58
CA SER A 7 5.30 -16.98 -36.38
C SER A 7 3.99 -16.75 -35.62
N ASN A 8 3.80 -17.34 -34.43
CA ASN A 8 2.54 -17.22 -33.70
C ASN A 8 2.46 -15.97 -32.81
N PHE A 9 3.58 -15.43 -32.32
CA PHE A 9 3.57 -14.22 -31.49
C PHE A 9 3.44 -12.94 -32.33
N SER A 10 3.91 -12.94 -33.57
CA SER A 10 3.81 -11.80 -34.49
C SER A 10 2.35 -11.42 -34.83
N LYS A 11 1.40 -12.34 -34.62
CA LYS A 11 -0.05 -12.13 -34.73
C LYS A 11 -0.59 -11.09 -33.74
N TYR A 12 0.15 -10.78 -32.67
CA TYR A 12 -0.28 -9.85 -31.64
C TYR A 12 0.54 -8.55 -31.70
N ARG A 13 -0.13 -7.42 -31.88
CA ARG A 13 0.47 -6.09 -31.72
C ARG A 13 0.30 -5.65 -30.27
N ILE A 14 1.39 -5.65 -29.51
CA ILE A 14 1.40 -5.17 -28.12
C ILE A 14 1.02 -3.68 -28.09
N LEU A 15 0.05 -3.35 -27.26
CA LEU A 15 -0.44 -1.98 -27.04
C LEU A 15 0.13 -1.37 -25.76
N GLY A 16 0.34 -2.18 -24.71
CA GLY A 16 0.88 -1.68 -23.44
C GLY A 16 0.88 -2.72 -22.32
N LEU A 17 1.44 -2.33 -21.18
CA LEU A 17 1.40 -3.09 -19.94
C LEU A 17 0.08 -2.79 -19.19
N VAL A 18 -0.66 -3.84 -18.83
CA VAL A 18 -1.94 -3.74 -18.09
C VAL A 18 -1.71 -3.94 -16.60
N GLY A 19 -0.86 -4.89 -16.22
CA GLY A 19 -0.61 -5.19 -14.82
C GLY A 19 0.66 -6.02 -14.61
N ARG A 20 1.15 -6.02 -13.38
CA ARG A 20 2.20 -6.94 -12.90
C ARG A 20 1.68 -7.67 -11.68
N GLY A 21 1.58 -8.99 -11.79
CA GLY A 21 1.11 -9.86 -10.71
C GLY A 21 2.21 -10.79 -10.23
N GLN A 22 1.86 -11.67 -9.30
CA GLN A 22 2.75 -12.69 -8.73
C GLN A 22 3.34 -13.64 -9.79
N PHE A 23 2.67 -13.81 -10.93
CA PHE A 23 3.02 -14.79 -11.96
C PHE A 23 3.71 -14.20 -13.19
N GLY A 24 3.88 -12.87 -13.24
CA GLY A 24 4.48 -12.17 -14.36
C GLY A 24 3.76 -10.87 -14.72
N LYS A 25 4.01 -10.36 -15.92
CA LYS A 25 3.35 -9.18 -16.48
C LYS A 25 2.19 -9.57 -17.41
N VAL A 26 1.14 -8.75 -17.42
CA VAL A 26 0.02 -8.86 -18.35
C VAL A 26 0.10 -7.69 -19.32
N LEU A 27 0.14 -7.99 -20.62
CA LEU A 27 0.18 -6.99 -21.69
C LEU A 27 -1.16 -6.94 -22.41
N CYS A 28 -1.66 -5.74 -22.73
CA CYS A 28 -2.74 -5.58 -23.68
C CYS A 28 -2.14 -5.69 -25.08
N ALA A 29 -2.78 -6.48 -25.94
CA ALA A 29 -2.40 -6.58 -27.33
C ALA A 29 -3.64 -6.60 -28.22
N ARG A 30 -3.44 -6.26 -29.49
CA ARG A 30 -4.45 -6.37 -30.53
C ARG A 30 -4.05 -7.49 -31.50
N MET A 31 -4.97 -8.42 -31.73
CA MET A 31 -4.84 -9.42 -32.79
C MET A 31 -4.83 -8.73 -34.15
N ARG A 32 -3.83 -9.03 -34.98
CA ARG A 32 -3.63 -8.34 -36.27
C ARG A 32 -4.64 -8.74 -37.35
N ASP A 33 -5.13 -9.97 -37.29
CA ASP A 33 -6.09 -10.55 -38.23
C ASP A 33 -7.52 -10.06 -37.98
N THR A 34 -7.94 -10.01 -36.71
CA THR A 34 -9.32 -9.70 -36.31
C THR A 34 -9.49 -8.29 -35.74
N GLY A 35 -8.40 -7.63 -35.33
CA GLY A 35 -8.46 -6.37 -34.60
C GLY A 35 -8.93 -6.49 -33.15
N LYS A 36 -9.27 -7.69 -32.66
CA LYS A 36 -9.76 -7.94 -31.30
C LYS A 36 -8.68 -7.69 -30.26
N LEU A 37 -9.06 -7.11 -29.12
CA LEU A 37 -8.19 -6.96 -27.96
C LEU A 37 -8.03 -8.29 -27.21
N VAL A 38 -6.81 -8.56 -26.75
CA VAL A 38 -6.45 -9.73 -25.96
C VAL A 38 -5.48 -9.35 -24.84
N ALA A 39 -5.52 -10.11 -23.75
CA ALA A 39 -4.55 -10.04 -22.68
C ALA A 39 -3.46 -11.12 -22.89
N LEU A 40 -2.19 -10.72 -22.87
CA LEU A 40 -1.05 -11.63 -22.92
C LEU A 40 -0.43 -11.70 -21.53
N LYS A 41 -0.75 -12.77 -20.79
CA LYS A 41 -0.19 -13.02 -19.46
C LYS A 41 1.08 -13.83 -19.57
N GLU A 42 2.20 -13.21 -19.21
CA GLU A 42 3.50 -13.87 -19.19
C GLU A 42 3.56 -14.91 -18.07
N LEU A 43 4.12 -16.07 -18.38
CA LEU A 43 4.42 -17.14 -17.42
C LEU A 43 5.93 -17.36 -17.37
N GLU A 44 6.50 -17.36 -16.16
CA GLU A 44 7.93 -17.63 -15.96
C GLU A 44 8.26 -19.12 -16.16
N ASN A 45 9.10 -19.42 -17.16
CA ASN A 45 9.48 -20.80 -17.51
C ASN A 45 10.10 -21.61 -16.37
N LYS A 46 10.84 -20.96 -15.45
CA LYS A 46 11.45 -21.65 -14.30
C LYS A 46 10.43 -22.03 -13.23
N ARG A 47 9.35 -21.25 -13.11
CA ARG A 47 8.33 -21.43 -12.08
C ARG A 47 7.25 -22.42 -12.49
N PHE A 48 7.03 -22.62 -13.77
CA PHE A 48 6.00 -23.54 -14.30
C PHE A 48 6.60 -24.59 -15.23
N PRO A 49 6.89 -25.81 -14.72
CA PRO A 49 7.35 -26.93 -15.54
C PRO A 49 6.37 -27.22 -16.70
N THR A 50 6.91 -27.52 -17.88
CA THR A 50 6.12 -27.68 -19.12
C THR A 50 5.03 -28.76 -18.99
N SER A 51 5.33 -29.89 -18.36
CA SER A 51 4.39 -31.01 -18.19
C SER A 51 3.19 -30.64 -17.31
N LYS A 52 3.44 -29.96 -16.18
CA LYS A 52 2.42 -29.45 -15.26
C LYS A 52 1.57 -28.36 -15.94
N LEU A 53 2.20 -27.42 -16.66
CA LEU A 53 1.50 -26.35 -17.37
C LEU A 53 0.59 -26.87 -18.50
N LEU A 54 1.04 -27.85 -19.29
CA LEU A 54 0.25 -28.44 -20.37
C LEU A 54 -0.98 -29.21 -19.86
N ARG A 55 -0.89 -29.84 -18.68
CA ARG A 55 -2.02 -30.49 -18.01
C ARG A 55 -3.11 -29.48 -17.67
N GLU A 56 -2.73 -28.36 -17.05
CA GLU A 56 -3.69 -27.32 -16.66
C GLU A 56 -4.25 -26.57 -17.87
N LEU A 57 -3.43 -26.32 -18.90
CA LEU A 57 -3.85 -25.66 -20.13
C LEU A 57 -5.00 -26.36 -20.83
N ARG A 58 -5.05 -27.70 -20.79
CA ARG A 58 -6.14 -28.45 -21.41
C ARG A 58 -7.49 -28.06 -20.81
N PHE A 59 -7.56 -27.92 -19.48
CA PHE A 59 -8.79 -27.52 -18.79
C PHE A 59 -9.12 -26.04 -19.05
N LEU A 60 -8.11 -25.17 -19.08
CA LEU A 60 -8.32 -23.75 -19.35
C LEU A 60 -8.86 -23.47 -20.75
N LEU A 61 -8.44 -24.24 -21.76
CA LEU A 61 -8.92 -24.09 -23.13
C LEU A 61 -10.36 -24.59 -23.31
N THR A 62 -10.81 -25.55 -22.50
CA THR A 62 -12.16 -26.12 -22.56
C THR A 62 -13.18 -25.39 -21.69
N LEU A 63 -12.72 -24.59 -20.72
CA LEU A 63 -13.58 -23.89 -19.76
C LEU A 63 -14.12 -22.59 -20.38
N GLN A 64 -15.14 -22.71 -21.24
CA GLN A 64 -15.77 -21.59 -21.95
C GLN A 64 -17.14 -21.27 -21.35
N HIS A 65 -17.26 -20.07 -20.79
CA HIS A 65 -18.50 -19.56 -20.20
C HIS A 65 -18.50 -18.04 -20.21
N ASP A 66 -19.67 -17.40 -20.28
CA ASP A 66 -19.77 -15.94 -20.33
C ASP A 66 -19.18 -15.26 -19.10
N ASN A 67 -19.22 -15.90 -17.93
CA ASN A 67 -18.63 -15.40 -16.69
C ASN A 67 -17.23 -15.98 -16.36
N ILE A 68 -16.53 -16.51 -17.35
CA ILE A 68 -15.14 -16.99 -17.23
C ILE A 68 -14.30 -16.34 -18.32
N VAL A 69 -13.12 -15.84 -17.96
CA VAL A 69 -12.18 -15.26 -18.93
C VAL A 69 -11.67 -16.37 -19.85
N ALA A 70 -11.99 -16.28 -21.14
CA ALA A 70 -11.63 -17.32 -22.08
C ALA A 70 -10.11 -17.36 -22.31
N CYS A 71 -9.49 -18.52 -22.09
CA CYS A 71 -8.14 -18.80 -22.54
C CYS A 71 -8.17 -19.26 -24.00
N MET A 72 -7.50 -18.52 -24.89
CA MET A 72 -7.53 -18.76 -26.33
C MET A 72 -6.37 -19.63 -26.80
N ALA A 73 -5.16 -19.38 -26.28
CA ALA A 73 -3.95 -20.08 -26.72
C ALA A 73 -2.80 -19.94 -25.72
N LEU A 74 -1.83 -20.85 -25.82
CA LEU A 74 -0.48 -20.65 -25.28
C LEU A 74 0.47 -20.31 -26.43
N VAL A 75 1.17 -19.18 -26.34
CA VAL A 75 2.17 -18.77 -27.33
C VAL A 75 3.55 -18.66 -26.70
N HIS A 76 4.57 -18.95 -27.50
CA HIS A 76 5.97 -18.88 -27.10
C HIS A 76 6.63 -17.71 -27.80
N HIS A 77 7.40 -16.90 -27.07
CA HIS A 77 8.19 -15.83 -27.65
C HIS A 77 9.49 -15.64 -26.87
N GLN A 78 10.62 -15.75 -27.57
CA GLN A 78 11.95 -15.75 -26.97
C GLN A 78 12.06 -16.81 -25.85
N LYS A 79 12.34 -16.37 -24.62
CA LYS A 79 12.46 -17.22 -23.42
C LYS A 79 11.20 -17.28 -22.57
N TYR A 80 10.09 -16.70 -23.03
CA TYR A 80 8.85 -16.57 -22.25
C TYR A 80 7.68 -17.28 -22.93
N ARG A 81 6.71 -17.65 -22.10
CA ARG A 81 5.41 -18.18 -22.50
C ARG A 81 4.34 -17.16 -22.18
N TYR A 82 3.36 -17.02 -23.05
CA TYR A 82 2.22 -16.14 -22.83
C TYR A 82 0.92 -16.92 -22.98
N LEU A 83 0.05 -16.82 -21.98
CA LEU A 83 -1.35 -17.16 -22.12
C LEU A 83 -2.05 -16.01 -22.83
N VAL A 84 -2.67 -16.33 -23.96
CA VAL A 84 -3.53 -15.42 -24.71
C VAL A 84 -4.93 -15.59 -24.15
N MET A 85 -5.46 -14.54 -23.54
CA MET A 85 -6.74 -14.54 -22.86
C MET A 85 -7.64 -13.44 -23.42
N GLU A 86 -8.94 -13.58 -23.21
CA GLU A 86 -9.89 -12.49 -23.38
C GLU A 86 -9.43 -11.26 -22.61
N TYR A 87 -9.53 -10.08 -23.24
CA TYR A 87 -9.26 -8.81 -22.59
C TYR A 87 -10.57 -8.25 -22.04
N CYS A 88 -10.59 -7.94 -20.74
CA CYS A 88 -11.71 -7.31 -20.06
C CYS A 88 -11.36 -5.84 -19.79
N GLU A 89 -12.03 -4.91 -20.48
CA GLU A 89 -11.71 -3.48 -20.45
C GLU A 89 -12.14 -2.75 -19.18
N GLY A 90 -13.05 -3.32 -18.38
CA GLY A 90 -13.52 -2.75 -17.12
C GLY A 90 -12.56 -2.89 -15.94
N GLY A 91 -11.39 -3.51 -16.14
CA GLY A 91 -10.41 -3.73 -15.07
C GLY A 91 -10.81 -4.87 -14.14
N THR A 92 -10.28 -4.86 -12.90
CA THR A 92 -10.63 -5.85 -11.87
C THR A 92 -11.80 -5.37 -11.01
N LEU A 93 -12.49 -6.29 -10.36
CA LEU A 93 -13.48 -5.96 -9.33
C LEU A 93 -12.84 -5.16 -8.19
N ARG A 94 -11.59 -5.45 -7.83
CA ARG A 94 -10.83 -4.63 -6.87
C ARG A 94 -10.71 -3.17 -7.33
N ASP A 95 -10.41 -2.93 -8.62
CA ASP A 95 -10.32 -1.57 -9.16
C ASP A 95 -11.67 -0.86 -9.10
N LEU A 96 -12.78 -1.57 -9.30
CA LEU A 96 -14.13 -1.02 -9.14
C LEU A 96 -14.43 -0.70 -7.68
N MET A 97 -14.12 -1.59 -6.75
CA MET A 97 -14.35 -1.41 -5.31
C MET A 97 -13.53 -0.26 -4.71
N ASN A 98 -12.36 0.03 -5.28
CA ASN A 98 -11.50 1.12 -4.84
C ASN A 98 -11.89 2.49 -5.43
N GLN A 99 -12.83 2.54 -6.38
CA GLN A 99 -13.36 3.83 -6.83
C GLN A 99 -14.25 4.39 -5.72
N ASN A 100 -14.17 5.69 -5.43
CA ASN A 100 -14.99 6.40 -4.43
C ASN A 100 -16.48 6.52 -4.84
N LYS A 101 -17.06 5.46 -5.41
CA LYS A 101 -18.46 5.34 -5.81
C LYS A 101 -19.02 4.08 -5.18
N SER A 102 -19.91 4.23 -4.21
CA SER A 102 -20.66 3.11 -3.65
C SER A 102 -21.49 2.43 -4.74
N LEU A 103 -21.41 1.11 -4.83
CA LEU A 103 -22.24 0.31 -5.73
C LEU A 103 -23.66 0.19 -5.16
N SER A 104 -24.69 0.22 -5.97
CA SER A 104 -26.02 -0.18 -5.48
C SER A 104 -26.02 -1.67 -5.09
N VAL A 105 -26.92 -2.09 -4.20
CA VAL A 105 -27.10 -3.52 -3.87
C VAL A 105 -27.37 -4.34 -5.12
N GLN A 106 -28.12 -3.77 -6.06
CA GLN A 106 -28.44 -4.39 -7.33
C GLN A 106 -27.18 -4.69 -8.16
N GLN A 107 -26.23 -3.75 -8.19
CA GLN A 107 -24.93 -3.95 -8.83
C GLN A 107 -24.09 -5.00 -8.10
N CYS A 108 -24.03 -4.95 -6.77
CA CYS A 108 -23.32 -5.97 -5.96
C CYS A 108 -23.88 -7.37 -6.22
N PHE A 109 -25.20 -7.50 -6.23
CA PHE A 109 -25.90 -8.74 -6.54
C PHE A 109 -25.58 -9.24 -7.95
N ALA A 110 -25.66 -8.38 -8.97
CA ALA A 110 -25.36 -8.76 -10.35
C ALA A 110 -23.94 -9.32 -10.49
N LEU A 111 -22.96 -8.65 -9.88
CA LEU A 111 -21.56 -9.10 -9.87
C LEU A 111 -21.38 -10.45 -9.17
N VAL A 112 -22.02 -10.66 -8.02
CA VAL A 112 -21.93 -11.93 -7.28
C VAL A 112 -22.66 -13.07 -8.01
N ASN A 113 -23.81 -12.78 -8.63
CA ASN A 113 -24.53 -13.74 -9.45
C ASN A 113 -23.69 -14.20 -10.65
N ASP A 114 -23.02 -13.28 -11.34
CA ASP A 114 -22.09 -13.57 -12.42
C ASP A 114 -20.93 -14.48 -11.96
N ILE A 115 -20.31 -14.18 -10.81
CA ILE A 115 -19.27 -15.03 -10.22
C ILE A 115 -19.82 -16.44 -9.94
N LEU A 116 -21.01 -16.55 -9.36
CA LEU A 116 -21.62 -17.85 -9.05
C LEU A 116 -21.95 -18.66 -10.32
N LEU A 117 -22.40 -18.02 -11.40
CA LEU A 117 -22.61 -18.67 -12.70
C LEU A 117 -21.29 -19.25 -13.26
N GLY A 118 -20.20 -18.47 -13.20
CA GLY A 118 -18.88 -18.94 -13.61
C GLY A 118 -18.38 -20.11 -12.76
N LEU A 119 -18.57 -20.06 -11.44
CA LEU A 119 -18.18 -21.15 -10.55
C LEU A 119 -19.03 -22.40 -10.74
N GLU A 120 -20.34 -22.26 -10.97
CA GLU A 120 -21.25 -23.38 -11.27
C GLU A 120 -20.72 -24.19 -12.46
N HIS A 121 -20.44 -23.52 -13.58
CA HIS A 121 -19.88 -24.16 -14.77
C HIS A 121 -18.51 -24.83 -14.54
N ALA A 122 -17.62 -24.16 -13.78
CA ALA A 122 -16.31 -24.71 -13.47
C ALA A 122 -16.40 -25.95 -12.56
N HIS A 123 -17.25 -25.92 -11.54
CA HIS A 123 -17.45 -27.02 -10.60
C HIS A 123 -18.08 -28.24 -11.27
N GLU A 124 -19.02 -28.05 -12.20
CA GLU A 124 -19.58 -29.13 -13.05
C GLU A 124 -18.50 -29.80 -13.91
N SER A 125 -17.50 -29.02 -14.34
CA SER A 125 -16.33 -29.51 -15.06
C SER A 125 -15.24 -30.07 -14.12
N SER A 126 -15.52 -30.25 -12.83
CA SER A 126 -14.58 -30.70 -11.78
C SER A 126 -13.35 -29.80 -11.60
N VAL A 127 -13.48 -28.51 -11.92
CA VAL A 127 -12.43 -27.49 -11.77
C VAL A 127 -12.75 -26.60 -10.57
N ILE A 128 -11.90 -26.62 -9.54
CA ILE A 128 -12.00 -25.74 -8.36
C ILE A 128 -10.99 -24.60 -8.53
N HIS A 129 -11.40 -23.34 -8.31
CA HIS A 129 -10.55 -22.18 -8.58
C HIS A 129 -9.47 -21.98 -7.51
N CYS A 130 -9.84 -22.03 -6.23
CA CYS A 130 -8.95 -22.03 -5.06
C CYS A 130 -8.26 -20.69 -4.68
N ASP A 131 -8.58 -19.59 -5.37
CA ASP A 131 -8.03 -18.24 -5.17
C ASP A 131 -9.02 -17.16 -5.66
N ILE A 132 -10.30 -17.36 -5.38
CA ILE A 132 -11.33 -16.36 -5.68
C ILE A 132 -11.09 -15.14 -4.79
N LYS A 133 -10.95 -13.97 -5.43
CA LYS A 133 -10.76 -12.66 -4.79
C LYS A 133 -11.04 -11.55 -5.81
N PRO A 134 -11.30 -10.30 -5.37
CA PRO A 134 -11.62 -9.20 -6.27
C PRO A 134 -10.56 -8.91 -7.35
N GLU A 135 -9.29 -9.21 -7.11
CA GLU A 135 -8.21 -9.04 -8.10
C GLU A 135 -8.29 -10.07 -9.25
N ASN A 136 -8.92 -11.23 -9.02
CA ASN A 136 -9.06 -12.30 -10.00
C ASN A 136 -10.46 -12.31 -10.67
N VAL A 137 -11.32 -11.33 -10.35
CA VAL A 137 -12.58 -11.10 -11.04
C VAL A 137 -12.40 -9.90 -11.95
N LEU A 138 -12.45 -10.11 -13.26
CA LEU A 138 -12.36 -9.06 -14.27
C LEU A 138 -13.76 -8.59 -14.67
N LEU A 139 -13.84 -7.38 -15.23
CA LEU A 139 -15.08 -6.75 -15.62
C LEU A 139 -15.10 -6.46 -17.12
N ASN A 140 -16.14 -6.91 -17.81
CA ASN A 140 -16.48 -6.38 -19.14
C ASN A 140 -17.47 -5.22 -18.97
N VAL A 141 -17.32 -4.18 -19.78
CA VAL A 141 -18.23 -3.04 -19.79
C VAL A 141 -19.40 -3.37 -20.72
N THR A 142 -20.61 -3.26 -20.19
CA THR A 142 -21.85 -3.50 -20.93
C THR A 142 -22.68 -2.21 -20.96
N ALA A 143 -23.70 -2.16 -21.83
CA ALA A 143 -24.61 -1.01 -21.88
C ALA A 143 -25.35 -0.76 -20.55
N THR A 144 -25.48 -1.78 -19.71
CA THR A 144 -26.22 -1.76 -18.44
C THR A 144 -25.31 -1.76 -17.20
N GLY A 145 -23.99 -1.68 -17.37
CA GLY A 145 -23.02 -1.69 -16.26
C GLY A 145 -21.85 -2.63 -16.53
N TRP A 146 -21.63 -3.58 -15.62
CA TRP A 146 -20.50 -4.51 -15.68
C TRP A 146 -20.97 -5.96 -15.70
N GLN A 147 -20.27 -6.79 -16.45
CA GLN A 147 -20.36 -8.25 -16.37
C GLN A 147 -19.09 -8.79 -15.71
N ALA A 148 -19.24 -9.55 -14.64
CA ALA A 148 -18.09 -10.15 -13.96
C ALA A 148 -17.65 -11.45 -14.64
N LYS A 149 -16.33 -11.59 -14.82
CA LYS A 149 -15.66 -12.76 -15.38
C LYS A 149 -14.53 -13.23 -14.49
N ILE A 150 -14.52 -14.51 -14.14
CA ILE A 150 -13.47 -15.09 -13.31
C ILE A 150 -12.22 -15.37 -14.18
N SER A 151 -11.06 -14.89 -13.73
CA SER A 151 -9.75 -15.11 -14.36
C SER A 151 -8.87 -16.01 -13.49
N ASP A 152 -7.73 -16.47 -14.03
CA ASP A 152 -6.66 -17.14 -13.27
C ASP A 152 -6.99 -18.53 -12.71
N PHE A 153 -7.99 -19.21 -13.31
CA PHE A 153 -8.22 -20.64 -13.11
C PHE A 153 -6.92 -21.45 -13.29
N GLY A 154 -6.77 -22.51 -12.48
CA GLY A 154 -5.69 -23.50 -12.60
C GLY A 154 -4.28 -23.03 -12.21
N ILE A 155 -3.94 -21.73 -12.36
CA ILE A 155 -2.60 -21.19 -12.05
C ILE A 155 -2.33 -21.19 -10.54
N ALA A 156 -3.34 -20.90 -9.73
CA ALA A 156 -3.21 -20.88 -8.27
C ALA A 156 -2.94 -22.27 -7.69
N ARG A 157 -3.72 -23.29 -8.13
CA ARG A 157 -3.51 -24.70 -7.75
C ARG A 157 -2.13 -25.17 -8.21
N LEU A 158 -1.76 -24.90 -9.47
CA LEU A 158 -0.45 -25.24 -10.01
C LEU A 158 0.69 -24.61 -9.20
N SER A 159 0.54 -23.34 -8.82
CA SER A 159 1.55 -22.66 -8.00
C SER A 159 1.67 -23.27 -6.60
N GLN A 160 0.59 -23.76 -6.00
CA GLN A 160 0.64 -24.43 -4.69
C GLN A 160 1.26 -25.82 -4.77
N GLU A 161 0.92 -26.61 -5.80
CA GLU A 161 1.53 -27.93 -6.09
C GLU A 161 3.03 -27.84 -6.45
N ILE A 162 3.55 -26.64 -6.74
CA ILE A 162 4.97 -26.41 -7.03
C ILE A 162 5.72 -25.89 -5.79
N ASN A 163 4.99 -25.32 -4.83
CA ASN A 163 5.51 -24.57 -3.70
C ASN A 163 5.28 -25.29 -2.35
N GLU A 164 5.20 -26.62 -2.35
CA GLU A 164 4.88 -27.46 -1.17
C GLU A 164 5.76 -27.15 0.08
N ASP A 165 6.95 -26.57 -0.09
CA ASP A 165 7.89 -26.18 0.97
C ASP A 165 7.90 -24.67 1.32
N SER A 166 7.06 -23.83 0.71
CA SER A 166 7.08 -22.38 0.95
C SER A 166 5.79 -21.90 1.62
N ASN A 167 5.93 -21.07 2.68
CA ASN A 167 4.88 -20.32 3.39
C ASN A 167 4.08 -19.32 2.51
N ASN A 168 3.98 -19.55 1.19
CA ASN A 168 3.33 -18.66 0.24
C ASN A 168 1.87 -19.11 0.01
N THR A 169 1.09 -19.10 1.09
CA THR A 169 -0.32 -19.50 1.16
C THR A 169 -1.25 -18.41 0.61
N GLY A 170 -1.31 -18.26 -0.71
CA GLY A 170 -2.35 -17.45 -1.40
C GLY A 170 -2.56 -16.04 -0.85
N SER A 171 -3.77 -15.49 -1.03
CA SER A 171 -4.19 -14.24 -0.40
C SER A 171 -5.05 -14.56 0.85
N PRO A 172 -4.51 -14.44 2.08
CA PRO A 172 -5.14 -14.99 3.28
C PRO A 172 -6.53 -14.40 3.58
N GLY A 173 -6.82 -13.18 3.13
CA GLY A 173 -8.08 -12.50 3.46
C GLY A 173 -9.36 -13.02 2.78
N TYR A 174 -9.25 -13.96 1.83
CA TYR A 174 -10.40 -14.66 1.22
C TYR A 174 -10.32 -16.17 1.42
N MET A 175 -9.30 -16.64 2.14
CA MET A 175 -8.96 -18.05 2.18
C MET A 175 -9.88 -18.81 3.14
N ALA A 176 -10.48 -19.90 2.66
CA ALA A 176 -11.29 -20.77 3.48
C ALA A 176 -10.45 -21.56 4.52
N PRO A 177 -11.00 -21.87 5.71
CA PRO A 177 -10.35 -22.64 6.78
C PRO A 177 -9.54 -23.86 6.33
N GLU A 178 -10.15 -24.70 5.51
CA GLU A 178 -9.58 -25.98 5.05
C GLU A 178 -8.35 -25.79 4.15
N ARG A 179 -8.21 -24.63 3.50
CA ARG A 179 -7.10 -24.31 2.60
C ARG A 179 -5.78 -24.16 3.37
N PHE A 180 -5.83 -23.72 4.63
CA PHE A 180 -4.66 -23.66 5.50
C PHE A 180 -4.09 -25.05 5.84
N TYR A 181 -4.88 -26.10 5.62
CA TYR A 181 -4.46 -27.50 5.76
C TYR A 181 -4.18 -28.17 4.41
N GLY A 182 -4.05 -27.39 3.32
CA GLY A 182 -3.78 -27.90 1.97
C GLY A 182 -4.95 -28.61 1.30
N GLN A 183 -6.17 -28.50 1.85
CA GLN A 183 -7.36 -29.12 1.28
C GLN A 183 -8.01 -28.20 0.25
N PHE A 184 -8.65 -28.79 -0.76
CA PHE A 184 -9.35 -28.07 -1.83
C PHE A 184 -10.78 -28.57 -1.90
N SER A 185 -11.76 -27.66 -1.91
CA SER A 185 -13.16 -28.01 -2.04
C SER A 185 -13.94 -26.94 -2.79
N VAL A 186 -15.07 -27.33 -3.39
CA VAL A 186 -16.08 -26.39 -3.92
C VAL A 186 -16.47 -25.37 -2.85
N GLY A 187 -16.63 -25.83 -1.60
CA GLY A 187 -16.95 -24.96 -0.46
C GLY A 187 -15.88 -23.90 -0.17
N SER A 188 -14.63 -24.09 -0.62
CA SER A 188 -13.56 -23.09 -0.48
C SER A 188 -13.79 -21.89 -1.40
N ASP A 189 -14.27 -22.12 -2.63
CA ASP A 189 -14.61 -21.03 -3.55
C ASP A 189 -15.85 -20.29 -3.04
N LEU A 190 -16.87 -21.01 -2.54
CA LEU A 190 -18.10 -20.39 -2.01
C LEU A 190 -17.87 -19.56 -0.74
N TYR A 191 -16.91 -19.96 0.09
CA TYR A 191 -16.46 -19.16 1.22
C TYR A 191 -15.90 -17.81 0.74
N ALA A 192 -15.00 -17.83 -0.25
CA ALA A 192 -14.43 -16.62 -0.82
C ALA A 192 -15.49 -15.71 -1.46
N VAL A 193 -16.48 -16.28 -2.15
CA VAL A 193 -17.64 -15.52 -2.65
C VAL A 193 -18.43 -14.88 -1.51
N GLY A 194 -18.61 -15.58 -0.39
CA GLY A 194 -19.23 -15.02 0.82
C GLY A 194 -18.48 -13.81 1.38
N ILE A 195 -17.14 -13.85 1.38
CA ILE A 195 -16.30 -12.71 1.77
C ILE A 195 -16.48 -11.54 0.78
N ILE A 196 -16.48 -11.81 -0.52
CA ILE A 196 -16.70 -10.78 -1.57
C ILE A 196 -18.08 -10.14 -1.41
N LEU A 197 -19.14 -10.93 -1.21
CA LEU A 197 -20.49 -10.42 -0.99
C LEU A 197 -20.56 -9.52 0.24
N TYR A 198 -19.95 -9.94 1.36
CA TYR A 198 -19.85 -9.10 2.56
C TYR A 198 -19.13 -7.79 2.26
N GLU A 199 -17.95 -7.84 1.62
CA GLU A 199 -17.13 -6.67 1.34
C GLU A 199 -17.80 -5.69 0.38
N LEU A 200 -18.53 -6.19 -0.63
CA LEU A 200 -19.30 -5.36 -1.56
C LEU A 200 -20.46 -4.62 -0.88
N LEU A 201 -21.08 -5.23 0.15
CA LEU A 201 -22.21 -4.64 0.85
C LEU A 201 -21.77 -3.72 1.98
N VAL A 202 -20.71 -4.10 2.69
CA VAL A 202 -20.21 -3.42 3.90
C VAL A 202 -19.09 -2.41 3.59
N GLY A 203 -18.38 -2.57 2.48
CA GLY A 203 -17.24 -1.74 2.08
C GLY A 203 -15.89 -2.24 2.61
N LYS A 204 -15.89 -3.16 3.57
CA LYS A 204 -14.69 -3.79 4.15
C LYS A 204 -14.88 -5.29 4.33
N ARG A 205 -13.79 -6.04 4.43
CA ARG A 205 -13.81 -7.50 4.69
C ARG A 205 -14.32 -7.78 6.11
N PRO A 206 -14.88 -8.98 6.38
CA PRO A 206 -15.32 -9.36 7.72
C PRO A 206 -14.17 -9.70 8.67
N PHE A 207 -13.00 -10.02 8.12
CA PHE A 207 -11.77 -10.27 8.88
C PHE A 207 -10.63 -9.48 8.27
N SER A 208 -9.71 -9.07 9.13
CA SER A 208 -8.61 -8.20 8.78
C SER A 208 -7.44 -8.44 9.76
N GLY A 209 -6.26 -7.89 9.51
CA GLY A 209 -5.02 -8.20 10.25
C GLY A 209 -3.95 -8.98 9.48
N MET A 210 -2.87 -9.36 10.18
CA MET A 210 -1.69 -10.06 9.63
C MET A 210 -2.06 -11.44 9.05
N PRO A 211 -1.24 -12.06 8.17
CA PRO A 211 -1.51 -13.39 7.63
C PRO A 211 -1.82 -14.46 8.70
N SER A 212 -1.12 -14.46 9.84
CA SER A 212 -1.39 -15.38 10.95
C SER A 212 -2.66 -15.05 11.73
N GLU A 213 -3.02 -13.77 11.84
CA GLU A 213 -4.26 -13.32 12.49
C GLU A 213 -5.47 -13.58 11.60
N LEU A 214 -5.37 -13.32 10.30
CA LEU A 214 -6.36 -13.73 9.29
C LEU A 214 -6.55 -15.23 9.30
N MET A 215 -5.47 -16.01 9.30
CA MET A 215 -5.57 -17.47 9.45
C MET A 215 -6.33 -17.83 10.73
N ASN A 216 -5.97 -17.26 11.87
CA ASN A 216 -6.66 -17.51 13.14
C ASN A 216 -8.15 -17.09 13.08
N ALA A 217 -8.47 -15.94 12.49
CA ALA A 217 -9.83 -15.42 12.37
C ALA A 217 -10.69 -16.29 11.43
N HIS A 218 -10.14 -16.65 10.28
CA HIS A 218 -10.77 -17.57 9.35
C HIS A 218 -11.01 -18.92 10.01
N LEU A 219 -10.10 -19.43 10.84
CA LEU A 219 -10.28 -20.70 11.55
C LEU A 219 -11.27 -20.61 12.73
N ASN A 220 -11.21 -19.56 13.54
CA ASN A 220 -11.77 -19.57 14.91
C ASN A 220 -12.83 -18.49 15.19
N TYR A 221 -12.86 -17.38 14.45
CA TYR A 221 -13.78 -16.28 14.76
C TYR A 221 -15.07 -16.34 13.97
N ARG A 222 -16.20 -16.09 14.63
CA ARG A 222 -17.48 -15.91 13.94
C ARG A 222 -17.49 -14.59 13.19
N VAL A 223 -18.15 -14.57 12.03
CA VAL A 223 -18.39 -13.30 11.31
C VAL A 223 -19.35 -12.44 12.12
N ILE A 224 -19.03 -11.16 12.25
CA ILE A 224 -19.95 -10.16 12.80
C ILE A 224 -20.72 -9.60 11.62
N ILE A 225 -22.05 -9.72 11.66
CA ILE A 225 -22.92 -9.18 10.61
C ILE A 225 -23.47 -7.83 11.09
N PRO A 226 -23.20 -6.72 10.36
CA PRO A 226 -23.76 -5.43 10.70
C PRO A 226 -25.30 -5.43 10.75
N GLU A 227 -25.87 -4.74 11.74
CA GLU A 227 -27.33 -4.68 11.94
C GLU A 227 -28.07 -4.01 10.78
N PHE A 228 -27.39 -3.15 10.01
CA PHE A 228 -28.00 -2.51 8.86
C PHE A 228 -28.31 -3.52 7.75
N LEU A 229 -27.60 -4.65 7.66
CA LEU A 229 -27.83 -5.65 6.61
C LEU A 229 -29.17 -6.38 6.82
N PRO A 230 -30.01 -6.50 5.78
CA PRO A 230 -31.21 -7.32 5.82
C PRO A 230 -30.91 -8.74 6.27
N ARG A 231 -31.81 -9.30 7.11
CA ARG A 231 -31.64 -10.64 7.70
C ARG A 231 -31.47 -11.74 6.64
N SER A 232 -32.10 -11.56 5.49
CA SER A 232 -32.01 -12.42 4.32
C SER A 232 -30.57 -12.49 3.76
N LEU A 233 -29.94 -11.34 3.51
CA LEU A 233 -28.53 -11.25 3.07
C LEU A 233 -27.57 -11.72 4.17
N ALA A 234 -27.85 -11.37 5.43
CA ALA A 234 -27.09 -11.84 6.58
C ALA A 234 -27.04 -13.37 6.68
N ALA A 235 -28.15 -14.05 6.38
CA ALA A 235 -28.23 -15.51 6.40
C ALA A 235 -27.35 -16.15 5.31
N ILE A 236 -27.36 -15.61 4.10
CA ILE A 236 -26.51 -16.08 2.99
C ILE A 236 -25.03 -15.94 3.36
N ILE A 237 -24.62 -14.76 3.82
CA ILE A 237 -23.22 -14.51 4.22
C ILE A 237 -22.81 -15.46 5.35
N THR A 238 -23.65 -15.59 6.38
CA THR A 238 -23.35 -16.43 7.53
C THR A 238 -23.19 -17.90 7.12
N ARG A 239 -24.08 -18.40 6.26
CA ARG A 239 -24.02 -19.76 5.72
C ARG A 239 -22.77 -19.98 4.86
N SER A 240 -22.40 -19.03 4.01
CA SER A 240 -21.19 -19.10 3.20
C SER A 240 -19.91 -19.09 4.04
N LEU A 241 -19.92 -18.41 5.19
CA LEU A 241 -18.76 -18.24 6.07
C LEU A 241 -18.68 -19.25 7.23
N GLU A 242 -19.53 -20.28 7.22
CA GLU A 242 -19.43 -21.42 8.14
C GLU A 242 -18.04 -22.06 8.10
N LYS A 243 -17.50 -22.45 9.25
CA LYS A 243 -16.11 -22.93 9.31
C LYS A 243 -15.95 -24.32 8.68
N LEU A 244 -16.92 -25.19 8.93
CA LEU A 244 -16.96 -26.53 8.36
C LEU A 244 -17.53 -26.49 6.94
N PRO A 245 -16.82 -26.96 5.90
CA PRO A 245 -17.32 -26.96 4.53
C PRO A 245 -18.69 -27.64 4.37
N LYS A 246 -18.96 -28.69 5.14
CA LYS A 246 -20.25 -29.42 5.13
C LYS A 246 -21.45 -28.59 5.63
N ARG A 247 -21.21 -27.46 6.31
CA ARG A 247 -22.26 -26.54 6.79
C ARG A 247 -22.48 -25.35 5.84
N ARG A 248 -21.61 -25.18 4.85
CA ARG A 248 -21.78 -24.19 3.78
C ARG A 248 -22.73 -24.72 2.70
N TYR A 249 -22.93 -23.91 1.68
CA TYR A 249 -23.54 -24.32 0.42
C TYR A 249 -22.79 -25.51 -0.20
N SER A 250 -23.54 -26.48 -0.70
CA SER A 250 -23.01 -27.68 -1.34
C SER A 250 -22.56 -27.44 -2.78
N SER A 251 -23.10 -26.40 -3.43
CA SER A 251 -22.76 -26.00 -4.81
C SER A 251 -22.96 -24.50 -5.03
N ALA A 252 -22.31 -23.96 -6.07
CA ALA A 252 -22.54 -22.58 -6.51
C ALA A 252 -24.00 -22.34 -6.94
N SER A 253 -24.64 -23.34 -7.58
CA SER A 253 -26.06 -23.32 -7.95
C SER A 253 -26.97 -23.10 -6.74
N GLU A 254 -26.70 -23.78 -5.63
CA GLU A 254 -27.48 -23.65 -4.39
C GLU A 254 -27.34 -22.24 -3.80
N MET A 255 -26.12 -21.73 -3.69
CA MET A 255 -25.87 -20.37 -3.19
C MET A 255 -26.54 -19.32 -4.09
N ARG A 256 -26.49 -19.51 -5.41
CA ARG A 256 -27.09 -18.60 -6.39
C ARG A 256 -28.61 -18.59 -6.28
N LYS A 257 -29.26 -19.76 -6.11
CA LYS A 257 -30.72 -19.85 -5.93
C LYS A 257 -31.18 -19.08 -4.68
N ASP A 258 -30.49 -19.24 -3.56
CA ASP A 258 -30.79 -18.48 -2.34
C ASP A 258 -30.64 -16.97 -2.60
N LEU A 259 -29.52 -16.55 -3.21
CA LEU A 259 -29.24 -15.16 -3.54
C LEU A 259 -30.32 -14.55 -4.44
N VAL A 260 -30.69 -15.24 -5.53
CA VAL A 260 -31.74 -14.79 -6.46
C VAL A 260 -33.10 -14.70 -5.78
N THR A 261 -33.44 -15.67 -4.93
CA THR A 261 -34.71 -15.69 -4.19
C THR A 261 -34.81 -14.49 -3.25
N VAL A 262 -33.74 -14.18 -2.51
CA VAL A 262 -33.69 -12.98 -1.66
C VAL A 262 -33.82 -11.70 -2.49
N PHE A 263 -33.12 -11.60 -3.61
CA PHE A 263 -33.16 -10.42 -4.46
C PHE A 263 -34.53 -10.15 -5.09
N GLN A 264 -35.30 -11.20 -5.38
CA GLN A 264 -36.65 -11.08 -5.95
C GLN A 264 -37.75 -10.82 -4.90
N SER A 265 -37.51 -11.19 -3.64
CA SER A 265 -38.52 -11.12 -2.58
C SER A 265 -38.47 -9.84 -1.76
N GLU A 266 -37.36 -9.09 -1.81
CA GLU A 266 -37.15 -7.86 -1.03
C GLU A 266 -36.83 -6.66 -1.92
N ASP A 267 -37.29 -5.47 -1.50
CA ASP A 267 -36.96 -4.21 -2.16
C ASP A 267 -35.69 -3.59 -1.54
N PHE A 268 -34.58 -3.64 -2.28
CA PHE A 268 -33.29 -3.07 -1.89
C PHE A 268 -33.09 -1.63 -2.38
N SER A 269 -34.09 -0.98 -3.00
CA SER A 269 -33.94 0.38 -3.56
C SER A 269 -33.56 1.44 -2.52
N LYS A 270 -33.96 1.22 -1.26
CA LYS A 270 -33.65 2.11 -0.12
C LYS A 270 -32.35 1.76 0.60
N PHE A 271 -31.69 0.66 0.22
CA PHE A 271 -30.46 0.21 0.86
C PHE A 271 -29.24 0.80 0.13
N GLN A 272 -28.41 1.53 0.86
CA GLN A 272 -27.12 2.00 0.39
C GLN A 272 -26.02 1.03 0.83
N THR A 273 -25.13 0.65 -0.09
CA THR A 273 -23.94 -0.13 0.30
C THR A 273 -22.87 0.81 0.84
N GLY A 274 -21.95 0.27 1.64
CA GLY A 274 -20.91 1.09 2.26
C GLY A 274 -21.50 2.14 3.22
N LEU A 275 -22.63 1.82 3.87
CA LEU A 275 -23.27 2.68 4.88
C LEU A 275 -22.47 2.84 6.17
N GLU A 276 -21.32 2.18 6.30
CA GLU A 276 -20.24 2.83 7.02
C GLU A 276 -19.73 3.96 6.12
N GLU A 277 -20.35 5.15 6.25
CA GLU A 277 -19.62 6.41 6.08
C GLU A 277 -18.18 6.17 6.53
N GLU A 278 -17.20 6.69 5.79
CA GLU A 278 -15.80 6.77 6.15
C GLU A 278 -15.59 7.27 7.60
N ARG A 279 -15.88 6.40 8.57
CA ARG A 279 -15.14 6.28 9.79
C ARG A 279 -13.98 5.40 9.37
N SER A 280 -13.05 5.95 8.60
CA SER A 280 -11.64 5.70 8.89
C SER A 280 -11.51 6.00 10.37
N ALA A 281 -11.79 5.01 11.25
CA ALA A 281 -12.35 5.22 12.59
C ALA A 281 -11.86 6.55 13.12
N THR A 282 -12.66 7.62 12.97
CA THR A 282 -12.17 8.96 13.30
C THR A 282 -12.24 8.99 14.80
N ILE A 283 -11.16 8.53 15.40
CA ILE A 283 -11.06 8.42 16.83
C ILE A 283 -10.73 9.82 17.28
N SER A 284 -11.71 10.47 17.90
CA SER A 284 -11.46 11.68 18.65
C SER A 284 -10.49 11.32 19.76
N PHE A 285 -9.24 11.75 19.62
CA PHE A 285 -8.28 11.70 20.69
C PHE A 285 -8.77 12.69 21.75
N SER A 286 -9.29 12.18 22.85
CA SER A 286 -9.63 12.97 24.02
C SER A 286 -8.59 12.71 25.10
N GLN A 287 -8.08 13.76 25.73
CA GLN A 287 -7.11 13.70 26.84
C GLN A 287 -7.54 12.79 28.02
N LYS A 288 -8.82 12.42 28.09
CA LYS A 288 -9.38 11.52 29.13
C LYS A 288 -9.33 10.04 28.77
N SER A 289 -8.81 9.70 27.59
CA SER A 289 -8.76 8.32 27.11
C SER A 289 -7.61 7.56 27.79
N PRO A 290 -7.85 6.44 28.50
CA PRO A 290 -6.83 5.72 29.26
C PRO A 290 -5.82 4.96 28.38
N PHE A 291 -5.94 5.04 27.05
CA PHE A 291 -5.18 4.22 26.11
C PHE A 291 -3.79 4.79 25.78
N PHE A 292 -3.49 6.02 26.20
CA PHE A 292 -2.25 6.72 25.83
C PHE A 292 -1.42 7.10 27.05
N ALA A 293 -0.11 6.91 26.94
CA ALA A 293 0.81 7.56 27.86
C ALA A 293 1.03 9.01 27.38
N GLN A 294 0.93 9.96 28.31
CA GLN A 294 1.14 11.38 28.05
C GLN A 294 2.09 11.98 29.08
N ARG A 295 2.79 13.05 28.69
CA ARG A 295 3.63 13.83 29.59
C ARG A 295 3.65 15.30 29.19
N ASP A 296 3.50 16.17 30.19
CA ASP A 296 3.69 17.60 30.03
C ASP A 296 5.18 17.95 29.92
N LEU A 297 5.50 18.86 29.02
CA LEU A 297 6.85 19.34 28.73
C LEU A 297 6.95 20.82 29.05
N SER A 298 8.12 21.23 29.53
CA SER A 298 8.42 22.63 29.80
C SER A 298 8.69 23.46 28.53
N GLN A 299 8.95 22.80 27.40
CA GLN A 299 9.31 23.43 26.12
C GLN A 299 8.74 22.64 24.94
N GLY A 300 8.51 23.35 23.82
CA GLY A 300 8.02 22.74 22.59
C GLY A 300 9.03 21.83 21.92
N VAL A 301 8.52 20.80 21.23
CA VAL A 301 9.32 19.79 20.53
C VAL A 301 9.30 20.06 19.03
N VAL A 302 10.48 20.16 18.42
CA VAL A 302 10.64 20.43 16.98
C VAL A 302 10.76 19.14 16.16
N ALA A 303 11.28 18.07 16.75
CA ALA A 303 11.45 16.79 16.07
C ALA A 303 11.45 15.62 17.06
N ILE A 304 10.95 14.47 16.60
CA ILE A 304 10.96 13.20 17.33
C ILE A 304 11.60 12.13 16.45
N ILE A 305 12.35 11.20 17.07
CA ILE A 305 12.78 9.97 16.41
C ILE A 305 12.63 8.79 17.38
N GLY A 306 12.00 7.71 16.93
CA GLY A 306 11.92 6.45 17.66
C GLY A 306 12.99 5.44 17.24
N THR A 307 13.38 4.57 18.17
CA THR A 307 14.32 3.45 17.91
C THR A 307 13.80 2.15 18.52
N GLU A 308 14.18 1.00 17.94
CA GLU A 308 13.74 -0.36 18.36
C GLU A 308 13.98 -0.68 19.85
N LYS A 309 14.85 0.06 20.55
CA LYS A 309 15.20 -0.17 21.96
C LYS A 309 14.41 0.69 22.96
N SER A 310 13.18 1.08 22.63
CA SER A 310 12.25 1.73 23.57
C SER A 310 12.63 3.17 23.96
N ARG A 311 13.26 3.91 23.05
CA ARG A 311 13.77 5.26 23.31
C ARG A 311 13.39 6.20 22.18
N PHE A 312 12.94 7.39 22.53
CA PHE A 312 12.77 8.49 21.58
C PHE A 312 13.53 9.72 22.02
N TYR A 313 13.98 10.46 21.01
CA TYR A 313 14.62 11.75 21.17
C TYR A 313 13.57 12.82 20.94
N SER A 314 13.43 13.75 21.87
CA SER A 314 12.70 15.00 21.66
C SER A 314 13.71 16.15 21.66
N THR A 315 13.47 17.16 20.83
CA THR A 315 14.34 18.35 20.80
C THR A 315 13.55 19.58 21.14
N SER A 316 13.99 20.30 22.16
CA SER A 316 13.57 21.68 22.38
C SER A 316 14.54 22.66 21.70
N LYS A 317 14.31 23.97 21.86
CA LYS A 317 15.10 25.04 21.25
C LYS A 317 16.62 24.96 21.51
N SER A 318 17.11 24.10 22.41
CA SER A 318 18.56 23.87 22.55
C SER A 318 18.94 22.52 23.17
N THR A 319 18.00 21.74 23.69
CA THR A 319 18.32 20.46 24.37
C THR A 319 17.75 19.27 23.64
N ILE A 320 18.46 18.16 23.71
CA ILE A 320 18.02 16.87 23.22
C ILE A 320 17.79 15.98 24.43
N ASN A 321 16.55 15.59 24.61
CA ASN A 321 16.13 14.79 25.74
C ASN A 321 15.78 13.38 25.27
N TRP A 322 16.12 12.42 26.11
CA TRP A 322 15.68 11.05 26.02
C TRP A 322 14.32 10.94 26.71
N HIS A 323 13.41 10.14 26.13
CA HIS A 323 12.29 9.59 26.87
C HIS A 323 12.18 8.06 26.73
N SER A 324 11.81 7.39 27.82
CA SER A 324 11.44 5.96 27.80
C SER A 324 10.14 5.77 27.01
N LEU A 325 9.93 4.58 26.45
CA LEU A 325 8.69 4.20 25.76
C LEU A 325 7.43 4.36 26.64
N SER A 326 7.59 4.30 27.96
CA SER A 326 6.54 4.55 28.96
C SER A 326 6.40 6.02 29.35
N LEU A 327 7.24 6.92 28.83
CA LEU A 327 7.33 8.35 29.16
C LEU A 327 7.75 8.70 30.61
N ASP A 328 7.98 7.72 31.47
CA ASP A 328 8.25 7.92 32.91
C ASP A 328 9.62 8.55 33.19
N GLN A 329 10.62 8.30 32.36
CA GLN A 329 12.01 8.74 32.59
C GLN A 329 12.44 9.72 31.50
N GLU A 330 12.95 10.88 31.94
CA GLU A 330 13.60 11.86 31.08
C GLU A 330 15.06 11.98 31.47
N GLU A 331 15.94 11.81 30.49
CA GLU A 331 17.37 12.03 30.65
C GLU A 331 17.81 13.05 29.61
N GLN A 332 18.36 14.18 30.04
CA GLN A 332 18.98 15.12 29.11
C GLN A 332 20.26 14.47 28.57
N ILE A 333 20.32 14.28 27.25
CA ILE A 333 21.46 13.61 26.61
C ILE A 333 22.49 14.64 26.19
N ILE A 334 22.05 15.71 25.55
CA ILE A 334 22.89 16.69 24.87
C ILE A 334 22.30 18.09 25.05
N LYS A 335 23.17 19.08 25.25
CA LYS A 335 22.86 20.49 25.09
C LYS A 335 23.57 21.02 23.85
N SER A 336 22.79 21.57 22.92
CA SER A 336 23.27 22.31 21.76
C SER A 336 23.41 23.79 22.13
N GLU A 337 24.45 24.45 21.63
CA GLU A 337 24.61 25.91 21.75
C GLU A 337 23.67 26.67 20.79
N HIS A 338 23.10 25.97 19.81
CA HIS A 338 22.27 26.54 18.75
C HIS A 338 20.90 25.85 18.67
N GLU A 339 19.94 26.58 18.12
CA GLU A 339 18.58 26.09 17.93
C GLU A 339 18.52 24.89 16.98
N ILE A 340 17.88 23.82 17.45
CA ILE A 340 17.72 22.57 16.73
C ILE A 340 16.53 22.70 15.80
N ARG A 341 16.76 22.43 14.51
CA ARG A 341 15.73 22.44 13.47
C ARG A 341 15.22 21.06 13.08
N ALA A 342 16.11 20.08 13.09
CA ALA A 342 15.76 18.70 12.78
C ALA A 342 16.77 17.74 13.39
N ILE A 343 16.36 16.49 13.54
CA ILE A 343 17.25 15.39 13.90
C ILE A 343 17.06 14.23 12.93
N ALA A 344 18.08 13.37 12.81
CA ALA A 344 17.95 12.05 12.18
C ALA A 344 18.76 11.02 12.97
N PHE A 345 18.33 9.76 12.97
CA PHE A 345 19.02 8.68 13.67
C PHE A 345 19.29 7.55 12.69
N ALA A 346 20.55 7.15 12.59
CA ALA A 346 20.97 6.04 11.73
C ALA A 346 22.04 5.21 12.42
N ARG A 347 21.85 3.87 12.47
CA ARG A 347 22.80 2.90 13.07
C ARG A 347 23.44 3.33 14.42
N LYS A 348 22.64 3.83 15.36
CA LYS A 348 23.09 4.29 16.70
C LYS A 348 23.82 5.64 16.71
N THR A 349 23.75 6.40 15.63
CA THR A 349 24.30 7.74 15.53
C THR A 349 23.15 8.73 15.39
N LEU A 350 23.18 9.76 16.25
CA LEU A 350 22.25 10.87 16.17
C LEU A 350 22.88 12.00 15.35
N PHE A 351 22.13 12.52 14.39
CA PHE A 351 22.48 13.68 13.59
C PHE A 351 21.56 14.82 14.00
N VAL A 352 22.15 16.00 14.19
CA VAL A 352 21.44 17.19 14.64
C VAL A 352 21.69 18.30 13.64
N LEU A 353 20.60 18.83 13.10
CA LEU A 353 20.60 19.99 12.23
C LEU A 353 20.23 21.23 13.03
N THR A 354 21.05 22.26 12.91
CA THR A 354 20.75 23.61 13.39
C THR A 354 20.55 24.53 12.19
N LYS A 355 20.24 25.82 12.42
CA LYS A 355 20.09 26.79 11.34
C LYS A 355 21.31 26.87 10.40
N HIS A 356 22.52 26.66 10.92
CA HIS A 356 23.75 26.85 10.15
C HIS A 356 24.71 25.66 10.19
N SER A 357 24.42 24.59 10.91
CA SER A 357 25.40 23.53 11.16
C SER A 357 24.77 22.14 11.25
N ILE A 358 25.54 21.12 10.89
CA ILE A 358 25.20 19.70 11.11
C ILE A 358 26.21 19.09 12.08
N TYR A 359 25.70 18.43 13.11
CA TYR A 359 26.48 17.68 14.09
C TYR A 359 26.14 16.20 14.04
N GLN A 360 27.14 15.36 14.28
CA GLN A 360 27.02 13.93 14.51
C GLN A 360 27.36 13.64 15.96
N PHE A 361 26.48 12.96 16.69
CA PHE A 361 26.72 12.57 18.07
C PHE A 361 27.04 11.08 18.16
N THR A 362 28.21 10.79 18.71
CA THR A 362 28.68 9.44 19.01
C THR A 362 28.93 9.36 20.51
N GLN A 363 28.17 8.52 21.22
CA GLN A 363 28.26 8.40 22.69
C GLN A 363 28.10 9.75 23.42
N GLY A 364 27.19 10.61 22.94
CA GLY A 364 26.91 11.93 23.55
C GLY A 364 27.91 13.04 23.20
N LYS A 365 29.02 12.74 22.52
CA LYS A 365 29.99 13.76 22.10
C LYS A 365 29.65 14.31 20.71
N PRO A 366 29.52 15.64 20.54
CA PRO A 366 29.30 16.26 19.24
C PRO A 366 30.57 16.17 18.37
N ARG A 367 30.41 15.69 17.15
CA ARG A 367 31.37 15.82 16.05
C ARG A 367 30.75 16.71 15.00
N PHE A 368 31.38 17.84 14.75
CA PHE A 368 30.97 18.77 13.72
C PHE A 368 31.15 18.17 12.32
N LEU A 369 30.13 18.26 11.46
CA LEU A 369 30.16 17.73 10.10
C LEU A 369 30.15 18.81 9.01
N TYR A 370 29.44 19.92 9.24
CA TYR A 370 29.23 20.96 8.24
C TYR A 370 28.77 22.29 8.87
N GLN A 371 29.14 23.41 8.24
CA GLN A 371 28.66 24.76 8.52
C GLN A 371 28.33 25.48 7.22
N ALA A 372 27.12 26.03 7.13
CA ALA A 372 26.72 26.94 6.08
C ALA A 372 27.12 28.39 6.42
N SER A 373 27.28 29.21 5.39
CA SER A 373 27.43 30.65 5.58
C SER A 373 26.19 31.25 6.28
N PRO A 374 26.31 32.36 7.03
CA PRO A 374 25.23 32.92 7.85
C PRO A 374 23.90 33.17 7.12
N ASP A 375 23.94 33.48 5.82
CA ASP A 375 22.74 33.77 5.02
C ASP A 375 22.40 32.64 4.03
N GLN A 376 23.11 31.52 4.10
CA GLN A 376 22.94 30.40 3.17
C GLN A 376 22.06 29.32 3.80
N ALA A 377 20.83 29.19 3.28
CA ALA A 377 19.97 28.05 3.57
C ALA A 377 20.56 26.77 2.92
N PHE A 378 20.34 25.64 3.56
CA PHE A 378 20.73 24.34 3.03
C PHE A 378 19.75 23.25 3.43
N ASP A 379 19.62 22.26 2.56
CA ASP A 379 18.91 21.02 2.82
C ASP A 379 19.90 19.89 3.09
N TRP A 380 19.39 18.82 3.71
CA TRP A 380 20.21 17.67 4.08
C TRP A 380 19.46 16.36 3.90
N ALA A 381 20.20 15.28 3.69
CA ALA A 381 19.68 13.93 3.77
C ALA A 381 20.78 12.97 4.22
N VAL A 382 20.50 12.14 5.22
CA VAL A 382 21.43 11.12 5.71
C VAL A 382 21.00 9.74 5.22
N SER A 383 21.96 8.89 4.85
CA SER A 383 21.66 7.52 4.45
C SER A 383 21.01 6.74 5.61
N PRO A 384 20.13 5.77 5.35
CA PRO A 384 19.58 4.92 6.40
C PRO A 384 20.64 4.16 7.22
N GLN A 385 21.85 3.99 6.66
CA GLN A 385 22.96 3.33 7.34
C GLN A 385 23.88 4.31 8.09
N GLY A 386 23.66 5.63 7.95
CA GLY A 386 24.49 6.67 8.57
C GLY A 386 25.91 6.74 8.02
N ASP A 387 26.17 6.14 6.86
CA ASP A 387 27.51 6.03 6.27
C ASP A 387 27.85 7.18 5.30
N TRP A 388 26.84 7.94 4.86
CA TRP A 388 27.03 9.15 4.07
C TRP A 388 25.91 10.18 4.33
N LEU A 389 26.23 11.44 4.06
CA LEU A 389 25.38 12.61 4.24
C LEU A 389 25.40 13.43 2.94
N ALA A 390 24.25 13.84 2.45
CA ALA A 390 24.09 14.79 1.36
C ALA A 390 23.67 16.16 1.92
N ILE A 391 24.23 17.22 1.35
CA ILE A 391 23.94 18.61 1.70
C ILE A 391 23.70 19.36 0.39
N SER A 392 22.59 20.08 0.30
CA SER A 392 22.33 20.96 -0.85
C SER A 392 22.29 22.42 -0.42
N THR A 393 23.01 23.26 -1.14
CA THR A 393 23.01 24.71 -0.99
C THR A 393 22.49 25.36 -2.27
N GLY A 394 21.21 25.12 -2.56
CA GLY A 394 20.56 25.59 -3.79
C GLY A 394 21.04 24.81 -5.01
N LYS A 395 21.98 25.37 -5.80
CA LYS A 395 22.47 24.73 -7.04
C LYS A 395 23.60 23.74 -6.84
N GLN A 396 24.17 23.68 -5.64
CA GLN A 396 25.26 22.76 -5.32
C GLN A 396 24.74 21.63 -4.45
N LEU A 397 25.28 20.43 -4.72
CA LEU A 397 25.05 19.22 -3.94
C LEU A 397 26.39 18.64 -3.54
N GLU A 398 26.58 18.45 -2.24
CA GLU A 398 27.76 17.80 -1.68
C GLU A 398 27.35 16.48 -1.02
N ILE A 399 27.99 15.37 -1.40
CA ILE A 399 27.83 14.07 -0.74
C ILE A 399 29.12 13.75 0.01
N ARG A 400 29.03 13.69 1.34
CA ARG A 400 30.10 13.33 2.27
C ARG A 400 30.00 11.87 2.67
N ASN A 401 31.06 11.11 2.47
CA ASN A 401 31.22 9.79 3.07
C ASN A 401 31.70 9.95 4.52
N LEU A 402 30.92 9.45 5.48
CA LEU A 402 31.19 9.63 6.91
C LEU A 402 32.17 8.60 7.48
N VAL A 403 32.45 7.52 6.74
CA VAL A 403 33.38 6.45 7.14
C VAL A 403 34.84 6.88 6.89
N TYR A 404 35.12 7.42 5.70
CA TYR A 404 36.48 7.80 5.29
C TYR A 404 36.68 9.33 5.15
N GLY A 405 35.64 10.14 5.39
CA GLY A 405 35.74 11.60 5.43
C GLY A 405 35.84 12.30 4.06
N ARG A 406 35.63 11.59 2.95
CA ARG A 406 35.71 12.17 1.59
C ARG A 406 34.40 12.85 1.20
N ALA A 407 34.48 14.08 0.70
CA ALA A 407 33.36 14.81 0.09
C ALA A 407 33.46 14.79 -1.45
N MET A 408 32.32 14.71 -2.12
CA MET A 408 32.20 14.87 -3.57
C MET A 408 31.11 15.88 -3.86
N ARG A 409 31.31 16.72 -4.88
CA ARG A 409 30.38 17.80 -5.24
C ARG A 409 29.84 17.61 -6.64
N LEU A 410 28.60 18.03 -6.82
CA LEU A 410 27.92 18.13 -8.10
C LEU A 410 27.25 19.50 -8.17
N GLU A 411 27.37 20.16 -9.31
CA GLU A 411 26.76 21.47 -9.54
C GLU A 411 25.68 21.37 -10.61
N PHE A 412 24.54 21.99 -10.35
CA PHE A 412 23.39 22.01 -11.24
C PHE A 412 23.35 23.34 -11.98
N SER A 413 23.53 23.30 -13.30
CA SER A 413 23.68 24.48 -14.15
C SER A 413 22.44 25.38 -14.20
N SER A 414 21.24 24.80 -14.08
CA SER A 414 20.00 25.51 -14.43
C SER A 414 19.19 25.99 -13.23
N ARG A 415 19.00 25.17 -12.18
CA ARG A 415 18.02 25.45 -11.11
C ARG A 415 18.47 24.94 -9.75
N ALA A 416 18.01 25.62 -8.70
CA ALA A 416 18.20 25.19 -7.33
C ALA A 416 17.38 23.92 -7.04
N LEU A 417 17.92 23.03 -6.21
CA LEU A 417 17.21 21.88 -5.70
C LEU A 417 16.10 22.36 -4.75
N SER A 418 14.91 21.79 -4.90
CA SER A 418 13.77 22.00 -4.00
C SER A 418 13.67 20.93 -2.93
N CYS A 419 14.24 19.74 -3.18
CA CYS A 419 14.20 18.63 -2.23
C CYS A 419 15.33 17.63 -2.52
N ILE A 420 15.93 17.07 -1.46
CA ILE A 420 16.85 15.94 -1.53
C ILE A 420 16.42 14.82 -0.57
N ILE A 421 16.48 13.57 -1.04
CA ILE A 421 15.99 12.40 -0.28
C ILE A 421 17.01 11.26 -0.41
N ALA A 422 17.50 10.75 0.73
CA ALA A 422 18.32 9.54 0.74
C ALA A 422 17.41 8.31 0.63
N VAL A 423 17.33 7.74 -0.58
CA VAL A 423 16.38 6.66 -0.91
C VAL A 423 16.80 5.33 -0.27
N ASP A 424 18.09 5.01 -0.34
CA ASP A 424 18.65 3.78 0.22
C ASP A 424 20.13 3.98 0.61
N ARG A 425 20.86 2.89 0.88
CA ARG A 425 22.29 2.91 1.22
C ARG A 425 23.21 3.44 0.11
N HIS A 426 22.73 3.59 -1.11
CA HIS A 426 23.51 3.86 -2.32
C HIS A 426 23.02 5.05 -3.14
N HIS A 427 21.78 5.48 -2.97
CA HIS A 427 21.13 6.43 -3.88
C HIS A 427 20.52 7.62 -3.15
N LEU A 428 20.68 8.78 -3.79
CA LEU A 428 20.03 10.04 -3.45
C LEU A 428 19.08 10.42 -4.60
N LEU A 429 17.89 10.88 -4.27
CA LEU A 429 16.99 11.56 -5.18
C LEU A 429 17.14 13.06 -4.96
N ALA A 430 17.51 13.81 -6.00
CA ALA A 430 17.57 15.27 -5.99
C ALA A 430 16.53 15.83 -6.95
N ILE A 431 15.69 16.75 -6.48
CA ILE A 431 14.56 17.31 -7.23
C ILE A 431 14.75 18.82 -7.37
N ALA A 432 14.47 19.36 -8.55
CA ALA A 432 14.41 20.79 -8.81
C ALA A 432 13.10 21.15 -9.53
N ASN A 433 12.37 22.12 -9.00
CA ASN A 433 11.12 22.61 -9.60
C ASN A 433 11.39 23.49 -10.82
N LYS A 434 10.44 23.52 -11.75
CA LYS A 434 10.39 24.38 -12.93
C LYS A 434 9.18 25.33 -12.76
N PRO A 435 9.38 26.53 -12.19
CA PRO A 435 8.30 27.48 -11.92
C PRO A 435 7.44 27.77 -13.16
N ASP A 436 8.11 27.94 -14.30
CA ASP A 436 7.49 28.32 -15.57
C ASP A 436 6.54 27.26 -16.15
N THR A 437 6.73 25.98 -15.79
CA THR A 437 6.02 24.86 -16.42
C THR A 437 5.23 24.00 -15.44
N GLN A 438 5.18 24.35 -14.16
CA GLN A 438 4.50 23.55 -13.12
C GLN A 438 4.98 22.08 -13.06
N GLU A 439 6.26 21.84 -13.40
CA GLU A 439 6.90 20.52 -13.39
C GLU A 439 8.11 20.49 -12.47
N SER A 440 8.64 19.31 -12.20
CA SER A 440 9.95 19.13 -11.57
C SER A 440 10.84 18.20 -12.38
N ARG A 441 12.15 18.37 -12.22
CA ARG A 441 13.14 17.42 -12.71
C ARG A 441 13.75 16.70 -11.52
N ALA A 442 13.61 15.38 -11.49
CA ALA A 442 14.21 14.54 -10.47
C ALA A 442 15.41 13.79 -11.03
N VAL A 443 16.48 13.71 -10.26
CA VAL A 443 17.75 13.09 -10.65
C VAL A 443 18.14 12.08 -9.59
N ILE A 444 18.42 10.85 -10.02
CA ILE A 444 18.91 9.78 -9.15
C ILE A 444 20.42 9.79 -9.22
N ILE A 445 21.05 9.92 -8.07
CA ILE A 445 22.48 10.12 -7.93
C ILE A 445 23.01 9.04 -7.00
N SER A 446 24.07 8.35 -7.40
CA SER A 446 24.74 7.41 -6.51
C SER A 446 25.46 8.17 -5.39
N ARG A 447 25.75 7.50 -4.26
CA ARG A 447 26.60 8.03 -3.17
C ARG A 447 28.02 8.42 -3.60
N ARG A 448 28.39 8.15 -4.87
CA ARG A 448 29.65 8.56 -5.52
C ARG A 448 29.48 9.76 -6.45
N CYS A 449 28.37 10.51 -6.33
CA CYS A 449 27.99 11.63 -7.19
C CYS A 449 27.78 11.32 -8.69
N ASN A 450 27.68 10.04 -9.07
CA ASN A 450 27.32 9.68 -10.45
C ASN A 450 25.81 9.80 -10.67
N ILE A 451 25.41 10.54 -11.71
CA ILE A 451 24.00 10.61 -12.16
C ILE A 451 23.64 9.30 -12.83
N MET A 452 22.63 8.61 -12.29
CA MET A 452 22.17 7.30 -12.76
C MET A 452 20.94 7.41 -13.66
N GLN A 453 20.01 8.29 -13.30
CA GLN A 453 18.75 8.44 -14.04
C GLN A 453 18.23 9.87 -13.88
N ARG A 454 17.48 10.33 -14.89
CA ARG A 454 16.75 11.60 -14.86
C ARG A 454 15.28 11.32 -15.15
N LEU A 455 14.41 11.95 -14.38
CA LEU A 455 12.96 11.80 -14.44
C LEU A 455 12.33 13.18 -14.60
N SER A 456 11.25 13.26 -15.37
CA SER A 456 10.38 14.44 -15.39
C SER A 456 9.18 14.13 -14.50
N LEU A 457 8.84 15.03 -13.59
CA LEU A 457 7.66 14.93 -12.76
C LEU A 457 6.67 16.01 -13.23
N PRO A 458 5.41 15.67 -13.55
CA PRO A 458 4.41 16.61 -14.03
C PRO A 458 3.80 17.46 -12.90
N ILE A 459 4.57 17.71 -11.84
CA ILE A 459 4.16 18.40 -10.60
C ILE A 459 5.35 19.19 -10.06
N GLN A 460 5.08 20.24 -9.29
CA GLN A 460 6.08 20.86 -8.43
C GLN A 460 6.14 20.15 -7.09
N VAL A 461 7.34 19.76 -6.67
CA VAL A 461 7.56 19.06 -5.40
C VAL A 461 7.96 20.07 -4.33
N GLY A 462 7.18 20.13 -3.25
CA GLY A 462 7.47 20.98 -2.09
C GLY A 462 8.38 20.29 -1.07
N SER A 463 8.11 19.02 -0.78
CA SER A 463 8.93 18.20 0.12
C SER A 463 8.76 16.71 -0.21
N GLY A 464 9.56 15.87 0.42
CA GLY A 464 9.41 14.43 0.30
C GLY A 464 10.23 13.66 1.31
N ILE A 465 9.84 12.40 1.51
CA ILE A 465 10.46 11.49 2.48
C ILE A 465 10.77 10.15 1.82
N ALA A 466 11.82 9.49 2.33
CA ALA A 466 12.07 8.08 2.02
C ALA A 466 11.00 7.20 2.68
N THR A 467 10.71 6.05 2.08
CA THR A 467 9.72 5.11 2.61
C THR A 467 10.36 3.79 3.03
N PHE A 468 9.62 2.96 3.77
CA PHE A 468 10.04 1.60 4.09
C PHE A 468 9.98 0.66 2.87
N THR A 469 9.27 1.06 1.80
CA THR A 469 9.27 0.35 0.53
C THR A 469 10.51 0.73 -0.27
N ARG A 470 11.29 -0.29 -0.65
CA ARG A 470 12.48 -0.10 -1.47
C ARG A 470 12.13 0.60 -2.78
N ASP A 471 13.00 1.52 -3.20
CA ASP A 471 12.85 2.28 -4.46
C ASP A 471 11.58 3.15 -4.52
N ARG A 472 10.93 3.44 -3.38
CA ARG A 472 9.76 4.33 -3.31
C ARG A 472 10.02 5.53 -2.41
N VAL A 473 9.58 6.70 -2.86
CA VAL A 473 9.54 7.94 -2.07
C VAL A 473 8.11 8.49 -2.04
N LEU A 474 7.77 9.18 -0.95
CA LEU A 474 6.53 9.94 -0.84
C LEU A 474 6.84 11.43 -1.04
N LEU A 475 6.10 12.09 -1.93
CA LEU A 475 6.29 13.49 -2.30
C LEU A 475 5.03 14.30 -1.95
N LEU A 476 5.21 15.53 -1.47
CA LEU A 476 4.16 16.52 -1.27
C LEU A 476 4.21 17.55 -2.39
N GLU A 477 3.06 17.88 -2.97
CA GLU A 477 2.96 18.92 -3.99
C GLU A 477 3.20 20.30 -3.37
N ALA A 478 3.95 21.16 -4.06
CA ALA A 478 4.34 22.48 -3.56
C ALA A 478 3.11 23.41 -3.40
N ASP A 479 2.28 23.47 -4.43
CA ASP A 479 1.18 24.44 -4.54
C ASP A 479 -0.13 23.92 -3.92
N ASN A 480 -0.27 22.60 -3.75
CA ASN A 480 -1.46 21.99 -3.19
C ASN A 480 -1.13 20.86 -2.21
N ARG A 481 -1.08 21.19 -0.92
CA ARG A 481 -0.76 20.24 0.15
C ARG A 481 -1.85 19.19 0.41
N HIS A 482 -2.99 19.24 -0.28
CA HIS A 482 -3.92 18.10 -0.31
C HIS A 482 -3.44 16.98 -1.23
N ASN A 483 -2.46 17.23 -2.12
CA ASN A 483 -1.97 16.21 -3.03
C ASN A 483 -0.62 15.69 -2.57
N ILE A 484 -0.55 14.37 -2.40
CA ILE A 484 0.71 13.63 -2.24
C ILE A 484 0.89 12.66 -3.39
N TYR A 485 2.14 12.27 -3.64
CA TYR A 485 2.48 11.39 -4.74
C TYR A 485 3.43 10.29 -4.28
N LEU A 486 3.06 9.05 -4.61
CA LEU A 486 3.95 7.91 -4.50
C LEU A 486 4.77 7.81 -5.79
N LEU A 487 6.09 8.03 -5.67
CA LEU A 487 7.02 7.84 -6.76
C LEU A 487 7.78 6.52 -6.56
N ASP A 488 7.39 5.50 -7.32
CA ASP A 488 8.19 4.30 -7.52
C ASP A 488 9.28 4.59 -8.55
N ILE A 489 10.52 4.29 -8.19
CA ILE A 489 11.69 4.48 -9.06
C ILE A 489 11.87 3.25 -9.97
N LYS A 490 11.52 2.05 -9.49
CA LYS A 490 11.68 0.77 -10.21
C LYS A 490 10.48 -0.16 -10.02
N PRO A 491 9.60 -0.32 -11.03
CA PRO A 491 9.53 0.47 -12.27
C PRO A 491 9.12 1.92 -11.98
N TYR A 492 9.43 2.84 -12.91
CA TYR A 492 8.97 4.23 -12.78
C TYR A 492 7.44 4.28 -12.79
N ARG A 493 6.84 4.70 -11.68
CA ARG A 493 5.40 4.93 -11.54
C ARG A 493 5.20 6.12 -10.62
N LEU A 494 4.34 7.05 -11.02
CA LEU A 494 3.90 8.16 -10.19
C LEU A 494 2.41 8.01 -9.94
N SER A 495 2.00 7.86 -8.69
CA SER A 495 0.60 7.71 -8.30
C SER A 495 0.19 8.88 -7.43
N ARG A 496 -0.85 9.62 -7.84
CA ARG A 496 -1.41 10.74 -7.06
C ARG A 496 -2.39 10.20 -6.03
N LEU A 497 -2.33 10.76 -4.83
CA LEU A 497 -3.31 10.56 -3.76
C LEU A 497 -3.81 11.93 -3.32
N THR A 498 -5.11 12.08 -3.20
CA THR A 498 -5.74 13.31 -2.72
C THR A 498 -6.19 13.10 -1.28
N LEU A 499 -5.75 14.00 -0.41
CA LEU A 499 -6.01 13.98 1.02
C LEU A 499 -7.22 14.87 1.35
N PRO A 500 -8.05 14.45 2.32
CA PRO A 500 -9.15 15.29 2.80
C PRO A 500 -8.64 16.59 3.46
N HIS A 501 -7.47 16.55 4.08
CA HIS A 501 -6.84 17.70 4.74
C HIS A 501 -5.43 17.96 4.21
N ALA A 502 -5.01 19.22 4.19
CA ALA A 502 -3.69 19.62 3.74
C ALA A 502 -2.61 19.09 4.69
N ALA A 503 -1.65 18.32 4.17
CA ALA A 503 -0.57 17.76 4.97
C ALA A 503 0.48 18.82 5.34
N SER A 504 0.81 18.90 6.64
CA SER A 504 1.88 19.75 7.18
C SER A 504 3.13 18.94 7.53
N ILE A 505 2.95 17.74 8.10
CA ILE A 505 4.02 16.83 8.51
C ILE A 505 3.76 15.47 7.90
N MET A 506 4.81 14.83 7.37
CA MET A 506 4.74 13.48 6.84
C MET A 506 5.79 12.59 7.47
N THR A 507 5.41 11.39 7.86
CA THR A 507 6.35 10.35 8.28
C THR A 507 6.00 9.02 7.65
N ALA A 508 7.02 8.26 7.26
CA ALA A 508 6.85 6.92 6.74
C ALA A 508 6.84 5.94 7.91
N THR A 509 6.09 4.85 7.78
CA THR A 509 6.01 3.77 8.78
C THR A 509 6.19 2.42 8.08
N PRO A 510 6.49 1.33 8.80
CA PRO A 510 6.61 0.01 8.19
C PRO A 510 5.36 -0.47 7.43
N TRP A 511 4.19 0.02 7.82
CA TRP A 511 2.87 -0.32 7.24
C TRP A 511 2.35 0.72 6.24
N GLY A 512 3.00 1.89 6.11
CA GLY A 512 2.45 2.97 5.30
C GLY A 512 2.97 4.36 5.66
N TYR A 513 2.05 5.28 5.93
CA TYR A 513 2.33 6.70 6.12
C TYR A 513 1.43 7.28 7.22
N ALA A 514 1.99 8.17 8.03
CA ALA A 514 1.23 9.01 8.94
C ALA A 514 1.44 10.49 8.58
N LEU A 515 0.35 11.21 8.38
CA LEU A 515 0.32 12.57 7.87
C LEU A 515 -0.48 13.45 8.84
N ALA A 516 0.09 14.51 9.37
CA ALA A 516 -0.68 15.51 10.11
C ALA A 516 -1.19 16.60 9.17
N GLY A 517 -2.41 17.06 9.41
CA GLY A 517 -3.02 18.21 8.75
C GLY A 517 -3.91 18.99 9.72
N ASN A 518 -4.25 20.22 9.35
CA ASN A 518 -5.18 21.02 10.16
C ASN A 518 -6.60 20.43 10.06
N TYR A 519 -7.22 20.16 11.21
CA TYR A 519 -8.63 19.78 11.29
C TYR A 519 -9.52 21.00 11.55
N ASN A 520 -9.16 21.80 12.55
CA ASN A 520 -9.74 23.11 12.84
C ASN A 520 -8.71 24.02 13.56
N GLU A 521 -9.16 25.16 14.08
CA GLU A 521 -8.30 26.15 14.76
C GLU A 521 -7.53 25.58 15.97
N TYR A 522 -8.05 24.53 16.62
CA TYR A 522 -7.50 23.98 17.86
C TYR A 522 -7.09 22.51 17.77
N GLN A 523 -7.32 21.84 16.64
CA GLN A 523 -7.12 20.40 16.50
C GLN A 523 -6.40 20.05 15.21
N THR A 524 -5.56 19.02 15.29
CA THR A 524 -4.85 18.41 14.17
C THR A 524 -5.50 17.07 13.83
N ILE A 525 -5.69 16.77 12.55
CA ILE A 525 -6.00 15.42 12.10
C ILE A 525 -4.73 14.67 11.71
N LEU A 526 -4.53 13.49 12.28
CA LEU A 526 -3.52 12.53 11.87
C LEU A 526 -4.16 11.50 10.94
N MET A 527 -3.87 11.62 9.65
CA MET A 527 -4.30 10.69 8.61
C MET A 527 -3.32 9.53 8.50
N LEU A 528 -3.80 8.30 8.69
CA LEU A 528 -3.01 7.08 8.56
C LEU A 528 -3.36 6.41 7.23
N LEU A 529 -2.34 6.16 6.42
CA LEU A 529 -2.49 5.53 5.12
C LEU A 529 -1.66 4.24 5.04
N ASP A 530 -2.12 3.23 4.32
CA ASP A 530 -1.34 2.02 4.01
C ASP A 530 -0.22 2.32 2.97
N LEU A 531 0.60 1.31 2.66
CA LEU A 531 1.67 1.41 1.65
C LEU A 531 1.18 1.79 0.24
N ARG A 532 -0.11 1.60 -0.07
CA ARG A 532 -0.73 1.96 -1.36
C ARG A 532 -1.36 3.35 -1.33
N GLY A 533 -1.46 3.97 -0.16
CA GLY A 533 -2.08 5.28 0.04
C GLY A 533 -3.55 5.23 0.43
N ASN A 534 -4.11 4.06 0.73
CA ASN A 534 -5.49 3.94 1.18
C ASN A 534 -5.59 4.37 2.66
N SER A 535 -6.64 5.09 3.03
CA SER A 535 -6.86 5.43 4.44
C SER A 535 -7.13 4.18 5.27
N ILE A 536 -6.41 4.03 6.38
CA ILE A 536 -6.60 2.95 7.36
C ILE A 536 -7.12 3.46 8.71
N GLY A 537 -7.14 4.77 8.93
CA GLY A 537 -7.65 5.39 10.15
C GLY A 537 -7.29 6.86 10.24
N ASN A 538 -8.05 7.62 11.03
CA ASN A 538 -7.76 9.02 11.32
C ASN A 538 -7.84 9.27 12.84
N LEU A 539 -6.91 10.07 13.38
CA LEU A 539 -6.98 10.53 14.77
C LEU A 539 -7.17 12.04 14.80
N ILE A 540 -8.16 12.56 15.53
CA ILE A 540 -8.28 14.00 15.78
C ILE A 540 -7.58 14.29 17.10
N ILE A 541 -6.48 15.01 17.07
CA ILE A 541 -5.61 15.33 18.21
C ILE A 541 -5.83 16.78 18.64
N ASP A 542 -6.00 17.00 19.94
CA ASP A 542 -6.08 18.34 20.51
C ASP A 542 -4.71 19.04 20.43
N GLY A 543 -4.71 20.28 19.93
CA GLY A 543 -3.51 21.09 19.70
C GLY A 543 -2.87 20.93 18.32
N GLU A 544 -1.83 21.72 18.10
CA GLU A 544 -1.01 21.66 16.89
C GLU A 544 0.05 20.57 17.04
N VAL A 545 0.03 19.57 16.15
CA VAL A 545 1.11 18.56 16.10
C VAL A 545 2.35 19.18 15.46
N THR A 546 3.47 19.17 16.20
CA THR A 546 4.74 19.73 15.74
C THR A 546 5.75 18.67 15.30
N ALA A 547 5.58 17.42 15.74
CA ALA A 547 6.46 16.31 15.35
C ALA A 547 5.75 14.95 15.47
N ILE A 548 6.09 14.03 14.56
CA ILE A 548 5.58 12.66 14.54
C ILE A 548 6.72 11.70 14.22
N ALA A 549 6.80 10.57 14.94
CA ALA A 549 7.74 9.51 14.60
C ALA A 549 7.17 8.11 14.88
N PRO A 550 7.43 7.12 13.99
CA PRO A 550 7.22 5.72 14.34
C PRO A 550 8.28 5.27 15.34
N ILE A 551 7.84 4.61 16.42
CA ILE A 551 8.72 4.01 17.43
C ILE A 551 8.79 2.49 17.24
N ALA A 552 7.64 1.88 16.97
CA ALA A 552 7.49 0.47 16.65
C ALA A 552 6.43 0.34 15.56
N ILE A 553 6.20 -0.89 15.12
CA ILE A 553 5.19 -1.21 14.10
C ILE A 553 3.83 -0.58 14.46
N ASN A 554 3.39 -0.67 15.72
CA ASN A 554 2.08 -0.17 16.14
C ASN A 554 2.14 1.11 17.00
N LEU A 555 3.34 1.66 17.24
CA LEU A 555 3.52 2.73 18.21
C LEU A 555 4.03 4.01 17.54
N LEU A 556 3.27 5.09 17.67
CA LEU A 556 3.63 6.43 17.20
C LEU A 556 3.90 7.35 18.38
N ALA A 557 4.97 8.15 18.31
CA ALA A 557 5.17 9.30 19.19
C ALA A 557 4.73 10.58 18.48
N ILE A 558 4.00 11.42 19.20
CA ILE A 558 3.50 12.70 18.69
C ILE A 558 3.75 13.79 19.74
N ALA A 559 4.28 14.94 19.31
CA ALA A 559 4.36 16.13 20.15
C ALA A 559 3.31 17.15 19.72
N THR A 560 2.69 17.81 20.70
CA THR A 560 1.65 18.82 20.50
C THR A 560 1.97 20.13 21.22
N VAL A 561 1.45 21.22 20.65
CA VAL A 561 1.32 22.52 21.30
C VAL A 561 -0.16 22.75 21.58
N GLU A 562 -0.52 22.81 22.85
CA GLU A 562 -1.89 22.99 23.32
C GLU A 562 -1.99 24.28 24.15
N VAL A 563 -3.23 24.75 24.39
CA VAL A 563 -3.48 25.90 25.29
C VAL A 563 -2.90 25.66 26.69
N THR A 564 -2.89 24.40 27.14
CA THR A 564 -2.36 24.00 28.46
C THR A 564 -0.83 23.87 28.50
N GLY A 565 -0.14 23.97 27.37
CA GLY A 565 1.31 23.82 27.26
C GLY A 565 1.75 22.81 26.20
N TYR A 566 2.96 22.29 26.36
CA TYR A 566 3.56 21.35 25.42
C TYR A 566 3.40 19.92 25.93
N LYS A 567 3.01 19.00 25.07
CA LYS A 567 2.85 17.58 25.45
C LYS A 567 3.49 16.65 24.45
N ILE A 568 3.79 15.46 24.94
CA ILE A 568 4.20 14.33 24.11
C ILE A 568 3.35 13.11 24.45
N TYR A 569 2.93 12.41 23.41
CA TYR A 569 2.04 11.26 23.48
C TYR A 569 2.70 10.05 22.84
N ALA A 570 2.49 8.88 23.45
CA ALA A 570 2.78 7.58 22.84
C ALA A 570 1.45 6.89 22.50
N ILE A 571 1.17 6.77 21.20
CA ILE A 571 -0.08 6.25 20.65
C ILE A 571 0.14 4.82 20.17
N ASP A 572 -0.49 3.87 20.87
CA ASP A 572 -0.53 2.47 20.47
C ASP A 572 -1.74 2.24 19.55
N LEU A 573 -1.49 2.18 18.24
CA LEU A 573 -2.51 2.01 17.21
C LEU A 573 -3.26 0.69 17.36
N LYS A 574 -2.66 -0.34 17.99
CA LYS A 574 -3.34 -1.61 18.24
C LYS A 574 -4.45 -1.47 19.27
N LYS A 575 -4.29 -0.58 20.25
CA LYS A 575 -5.34 -0.29 21.26
C LYS A 575 -6.49 0.55 20.69
N LEU A 576 -6.31 1.08 19.49
CA LEU A 576 -7.29 1.92 18.81
C LEU A 576 -8.09 1.14 17.76
N ASP A 577 -7.95 -0.18 17.71
CA ASP A 577 -8.57 -1.04 16.69
C ASP A 577 -8.28 -0.56 15.25
N ILE A 578 -7.17 0.17 15.05
CA ILE A 578 -6.71 0.58 13.73
C ILE A 578 -6.00 -0.60 13.11
N ASP A 579 -6.60 -1.14 12.05
CA ASP A 579 -6.05 -2.28 11.33
C ASP A 579 -4.89 -1.83 10.44
N LEU A 580 -3.67 -2.09 10.90
CA LEU A 580 -2.46 -1.90 10.13
C LEU A 580 -2.36 -3.07 9.15
N VAL A 581 -2.94 -2.90 7.96
CA VAL A 581 -2.92 -3.91 6.89
C VAL A 581 -1.47 -4.17 6.45
N PHE A 582 -1.02 -5.42 6.56
CA PHE A 582 0.26 -5.90 6.00
C PHE A 582 0.04 -6.88 4.85
#